data_AF-S4NRJ9-F1
#
_entry.id   AF-S4NRJ9-F1
#
_cell.length_a   1.000
_cell.length_b   1.000
_cell.length_c   1.000
_cell.angle_alpha   90.00
_cell.angle_beta   90.00
_cell.angle_gamma   90.00
#
_symmetry.space_group_name_H-M   'P 1'
#
loop_
_entity.id
_entity.type
_entity.pdbx_description
1 polymer ?
#
loop_
_entity_poly.entity_id
_entity_poly.type
_entity_poly.pdbx_seq_one_letter_code
_entity_poly.pdbx_strand_id
1 'polypeptide(L)'
;NEGCKTENKIRETFTKLEKEHISFLERCQNEKCPVKPIDYLACIQNQLTLQIRQYHNLYYAGWISCEDPACGYRTVRLPQSFASGYPLCRQCEKGVMFREYTEKDVYLQINFFLFLFDLNKNASKSKVAPQIVAAYQVLKEMVEDVLAHSAYSIINLSKLFRFFALDKKGGGK
;
A
#
# COMPACT_ATOMS: atom_id res chain seq x y z
N ASN A 1 -22.39 -7.67 -10.41
CA ASN A 1 -23.35 -8.25 -11.39
C ASN A 1 -23.54 -9.72 -11.07
N GLU A 2 -24.77 -10.15 -10.80
CA GLU A 2 -25.09 -11.53 -10.38
C GLU A 2 -24.81 -12.59 -11.46
N GLY A 3 -24.74 -12.18 -12.74
CA GLY A 3 -24.57 -13.09 -13.87
C GLY A 3 -23.12 -13.53 -14.18
N CYS A 4 -22.12 -12.68 -13.91
CA CYS A 4 -20.73 -12.98 -14.28
C CYS A 4 -19.97 -13.71 -13.15
N LYS A 5 -20.12 -13.24 -11.90
CA LYS A 5 -19.44 -13.72 -10.67
C LYS A 5 -17.90 -13.86 -10.76
N THR A 6 -17.28 -13.44 -11.86
CA THR A 6 -15.83 -13.49 -12.04
C THR A 6 -15.15 -12.39 -11.24
N GLU A 7 -14.10 -12.77 -10.51
CA GLU A 7 -13.23 -11.84 -9.79
C GLU A 7 -12.23 -11.20 -10.77
N ASN A 8 -12.30 -9.88 -10.96
CA ASN A 8 -11.34 -9.16 -11.78
C ASN A 8 -10.06 -8.88 -10.98
N LYS A 9 -8.97 -9.57 -11.29
CA LYS A 9 -7.67 -9.38 -10.61
C LYS A 9 -6.85 -8.33 -11.33
N ILE A 10 -6.62 -7.20 -10.68
CA ILE A 10 -5.87 -6.07 -11.23
C ILE A 10 -4.42 -6.19 -10.77
N ARG A 11 -3.48 -6.30 -11.72
CA ARG A 11 -2.04 -6.39 -11.46
C ARG A 11 -1.23 -5.30 -12.15
N GLU A 12 -1.75 -4.80 -13.25
CA GLU A 12 -1.12 -3.81 -14.11
C GLU A 12 -2.20 -2.84 -14.59
N THR A 13 -1.80 -1.61 -14.94
CA THR A 13 -2.72 -0.58 -15.44
C THR A 13 -3.33 -0.96 -16.79
N PHE A 14 -2.52 -1.56 -17.68
CA PHE A 14 -2.95 -2.01 -19.01
C PHE A 14 -2.52 -3.45 -19.23
N THR A 15 -3.47 -4.32 -19.59
CA THR A 15 -3.17 -5.68 -20.03
C THR A 15 -3.12 -5.72 -21.56
N LYS A 16 -2.15 -6.43 -22.13
CA LYS A 16 -2.09 -6.66 -23.57
C LYS A 16 -3.07 -7.76 -23.94
N LEU A 17 -4.15 -7.41 -24.65
CA LEU A 17 -5.02 -8.38 -25.28
C LEU A 17 -4.81 -8.29 -26.79
N GLU A 18 -4.28 -9.37 -27.37
CA GLU A 18 -3.87 -9.48 -28.78
C GLU A 18 -2.86 -8.40 -29.23
N LYS A 19 -3.35 -7.19 -29.53
CA LYS A 19 -2.60 -6.04 -30.06
C LYS A 19 -2.98 -4.69 -29.44
N GLU A 20 -4.00 -4.64 -28.58
CA GLU A 20 -4.44 -3.42 -27.91
C GLU A 20 -4.12 -3.47 -26.41
N HIS A 21 -3.78 -2.31 -25.86
CA HIS A 21 -3.61 -2.12 -24.42
C HIS A 21 -4.97 -1.78 -23.82
N ILE A 22 -5.58 -2.76 -23.14
CA ILE A 22 -6.90 -2.60 -22.52
C ILE A 22 -6.72 -2.39 -21.01
N SER A 23 -7.41 -1.39 -20.48
CA SER A 23 -7.49 -1.12 -19.05
C SER A 23 -8.56 -2.00 -18.38
N PHE A 24 -8.38 -2.27 -17.08
CA PHE A 24 -9.38 -3.04 -16.32
C PHE A 24 -10.75 -2.33 -16.20
N LEU A 25 -10.81 -1.02 -16.51
CA LEU A 25 -12.05 -0.24 -16.49
C LEU A 25 -12.88 -0.42 -17.78
N GLU A 26 -12.24 -0.80 -18.89
CA GLU A 26 -12.89 -0.93 -20.20
C GLU A 26 -13.62 -2.26 -20.37
N ARG A 27 -13.04 -3.35 -19.85
CA ARG A 27 -13.57 -4.69 -20.06
C ARG A 27 -13.40 -5.55 -18.82
N CYS A 28 -14.43 -6.34 -18.52
CA CYS A 28 -14.33 -7.41 -17.53
C CYS A 28 -13.38 -8.52 -18.03
N GLN A 29 -12.66 -9.19 -17.12
CA GLN A 29 -11.78 -10.31 -17.47
C GLN A 29 -12.54 -11.53 -17.99
N ASN A 30 -13.85 -11.62 -17.72
CA ASN A 30 -14.71 -12.59 -18.38
C ASN A 30 -15.11 -12.08 -19.77
N GLU A 31 -14.59 -12.72 -20.81
CA GLU A 31 -14.83 -12.33 -22.21
C GLU A 31 -16.31 -12.31 -22.60
N LYS A 32 -17.13 -13.15 -21.95
CA LYS A 32 -18.58 -13.28 -22.20
C LYS A 32 -19.40 -12.21 -21.48
N CYS A 33 -18.80 -11.43 -20.59
CA CYS A 33 -19.48 -10.40 -19.83
C CYS A 33 -19.51 -9.08 -20.62
N PRO A 34 -20.70 -8.53 -20.94
CA PRO A 34 -20.80 -7.27 -21.67
C PRO A 34 -20.62 -6.03 -20.78
N VAL A 35 -20.54 -6.21 -19.45
CA VAL A 35 -20.49 -5.10 -18.50
C VAL A 35 -19.11 -4.45 -18.49
N LYS A 36 -19.09 -3.12 -18.61
CA LYS A 36 -17.89 -2.32 -18.48
C LYS A 36 -17.68 -1.94 -17.01
N PRO A 37 -16.53 -2.25 -16.41
CA PRO A 37 -16.30 -1.93 -15.00
C PRO A 37 -16.36 -0.42 -14.68
N ILE A 38 -16.10 0.46 -15.65
CA ILE A 38 -16.24 1.92 -15.49
C ILE A 38 -17.65 2.35 -15.05
N ASP A 39 -18.71 1.66 -15.48
CA ASP A 39 -20.09 1.98 -15.11
C ASP A 39 -20.35 1.75 -13.61
N TYR A 40 -19.48 0.98 -12.96
CA TYR A 40 -19.53 0.64 -11.53
C TYR A 40 -18.38 1.27 -10.75
N LEU A 41 -17.90 2.46 -11.16
CA LEU A 41 -16.78 3.15 -10.53
C LEU A 41 -16.93 3.31 -9.01
N ALA A 42 -18.13 3.66 -8.54
CA ALA A 42 -18.41 3.78 -7.10
C ALA A 42 -18.21 2.45 -6.34
N CYS A 43 -18.56 1.31 -6.96
CA CYS A 43 -18.29 0.00 -6.38
C CYS A 43 -16.79 -0.30 -6.33
N ILE A 44 -16.03 0.10 -7.36
CA ILE A 44 -14.57 -0.04 -7.40
C ILE A 44 -13.92 0.79 -6.30
N GLN A 45 -14.35 2.04 -6.11
CA GLN A 45 -13.88 2.91 -5.02
C GLN A 45 -14.15 2.26 -3.67
N ASN A 46 -15.37 1.79 -3.42
CA ASN A 46 -15.72 1.13 -2.17
C ASN A 46 -14.84 -0.12 -1.90
N GLN A 47 -14.61 -0.94 -2.94
CA GLN A 47 -13.73 -2.10 -2.81
C GLN A 47 -12.29 -1.70 -2.52
N LEU A 48 -11.78 -0.66 -3.17
CA LEU A 48 -10.45 -0.12 -2.90
C LEU A 48 -10.34 0.39 -1.46
N THR A 49 -11.35 1.11 -0.94
CA THR A 49 -11.40 1.51 0.48
C THR A 49 -11.32 0.31 1.41
N LEU A 50 -12.12 -0.73 1.14
CA LEU A 50 -12.19 -1.92 1.98
C LEU A 50 -10.85 -2.66 1.99
N GLN A 51 -10.20 -2.79 0.83
CA GLN A 51 -8.87 -3.40 0.74
C GLN A 51 -7.81 -2.59 1.48
N ILE A 52 -7.77 -1.27 1.31
CA ILE A 52 -6.85 -0.40 2.06
C ILE A 52 -7.05 -0.56 3.57
N ARG A 53 -8.31 -0.55 4.04
CA ARG A 53 -8.63 -0.77 5.46
C ARG A 53 -8.19 -2.15 5.93
N GLN A 54 -8.29 -3.18 5.11
CA GLN A 54 -7.82 -4.52 5.44
C GLN A 54 -6.29 -4.55 5.66
N TYR A 55 -5.51 -3.88 4.81
CA TYR A 55 -4.06 -3.78 5.01
C TYR A 55 -3.69 -2.97 6.24
N HIS A 56 -4.40 -1.87 6.53
CA HIS A 56 -4.23 -1.17 7.80
C HIS A 56 -4.55 -2.05 9.00
N ASN A 57 -5.65 -2.80 8.97
CA ASN A 57 -6.03 -3.70 10.05
C ASN A 57 -4.97 -4.80 10.26
N LEU A 58 -4.37 -5.31 9.19
CA LEU A 58 -3.27 -6.27 9.28
C LEU A 58 -2.04 -5.69 10.00
N TYR A 59 -1.72 -4.43 9.72
CA TYR A 59 -0.63 -3.71 10.39
C TYR A 59 -0.92 -3.45 11.87
N TYR A 60 -2.11 -2.93 12.16
CA TYR A 60 -2.52 -2.64 13.53
C TYR A 60 -2.83 -3.90 14.34
N ALA A 61 -3.00 -5.06 13.71
CA ALA A 61 -3.05 -6.34 14.42
C ALA A 61 -1.75 -6.63 15.19
N GLY A 62 -0.62 -5.98 14.84
CA GLY A 62 0.57 -5.94 15.69
C GLY A 62 1.27 -7.28 15.88
N TRP A 63 1.13 -8.20 14.92
CA TRP A 63 1.78 -9.50 14.97
C TRP A 63 3.31 -9.36 14.96
N ILE A 64 3.94 -10.07 15.89
CA ILE A 64 5.37 -10.20 16.01
C ILE A 64 5.77 -11.68 16.03
N SER A 65 6.88 -12.00 15.39
CA SER A 65 7.46 -13.35 15.31
C SER A 65 8.91 -13.33 15.78
N CYS A 66 9.33 -14.42 16.44
CA CYS A 66 10.72 -14.62 16.81
C CYS A 66 11.57 -14.83 15.55
N GLU A 67 12.77 -14.26 15.54
CA GLU A 67 13.72 -14.40 14.43
C GLU A 67 14.25 -15.82 14.25
N ASP A 68 14.28 -16.61 15.32
CA ASP A 68 14.82 -17.96 15.33
C ASP A 68 13.82 -18.95 14.70
N PRO A 69 14.14 -19.54 13.53
CA PRO A 69 13.26 -20.49 12.85
C PRO A 69 13.00 -21.76 13.68
N ALA A 70 13.90 -22.14 14.58
CA ALA A 70 13.70 -23.29 15.46
C ALA A 70 12.71 -22.98 16.60
N CYS A 71 12.55 -21.70 16.96
CA CYS A 71 11.58 -21.26 17.96
C CYS A 71 10.19 -21.09 17.35
N GLY A 72 10.07 -20.33 16.26
CA GLY A 72 8.80 -20.11 15.56
C GLY A 72 7.70 -19.43 16.39
N TYR A 73 8.02 -18.87 17.57
CA TYR A 73 7.03 -18.26 18.45
C TYR A 73 6.45 -16.98 17.83
N ARG A 74 5.12 -16.88 17.84
CA ARG A 74 4.34 -15.79 17.24
C ARG A 74 3.30 -15.27 18.21
N THR A 75 3.18 -13.95 18.35
CA THR A 75 2.20 -13.34 19.27
C THR A 75 1.81 -11.93 18.83
N VAL A 76 0.69 -11.42 19.38
CA VAL A 76 0.29 -10.01 19.29
C VAL A 76 0.72 -9.23 20.54
N ARG A 77 1.03 -9.93 21.64
CA ARG A 77 1.38 -9.30 22.90
C ARG A 77 2.84 -8.86 22.90
N LEU A 78 3.08 -7.56 22.90
CA LEU A 78 4.42 -6.98 23.01
C LEU A 78 5.05 -7.35 24.38
N PRO A 79 6.19 -8.05 24.41
CA PRO A 79 6.92 -8.31 25.64
C PRO A 79 7.41 -7.01 26.29
N GLN A 80 7.48 -6.99 27.62
CA GLN A 80 8.08 -5.88 28.38
C GLN A 80 9.61 -5.91 28.38
N SER A 81 10.22 -7.06 28.09
CA SER A 81 11.67 -7.27 28.04
C SER A 81 12.20 -6.93 26.65
N PHE A 82 13.20 -6.05 26.56
CA PHE A 82 13.83 -5.62 25.32
C PHE A 82 15.35 -5.84 25.38
N ALA A 83 15.93 -6.21 24.25
CA ALA A 83 17.37 -6.27 24.03
C ALA A 83 17.71 -5.45 22.77
N SER A 84 18.66 -4.52 22.87
CA SER A 84 19.08 -3.66 21.76
C SER A 84 17.94 -2.92 21.04
N GLY A 85 16.87 -2.56 21.76
CA GLY A 85 15.71 -1.87 21.20
C GLY A 85 14.65 -2.79 20.56
N TYR A 86 14.84 -4.10 20.59
CA TYR A 86 13.89 -5.09 20.07
C TYR A 86 13.29 -5.93 21.20
N PRO A 87 12.02 -6.36 21.10
CA PRO A 87 11.39 -7.20 22.10
C PRO A 87 12.06 -8.58 22.15
N LEU A 88 12.39 -9.04 23.36
CA LEU A 88 12.96 -10.36 23.58
C LEU A 88 11.87 -11.44 23.54
N CYS A 89 12.14 -12.55 22.85
CA CYS A 89 11.22 -13.67 22.78
C CYS A 89 11.03 -14.33 24.15
N ARG A 90 9.78 -14.45 24.60
CA ARG A 90 9.43 -15.09 25.88
C ARG A 90 9.46 -16.62 25.86
N GLN A 91 9.61 -17.23 24.68
CA GLN A 91 9.61 -18.68 24.52
C GLN A 91 11.03 -19.25 24.56
N CYS A 92 11.98 -18.66 23.83
CA CYS A 92 13.37 -19.12 23.80
C CYS A 92 14.32 -18.26 24.65
N GLU A 93 13.87 -17.08 25.11
CA GLU A 93 14.62 -16.12 25.93
C GLU A 93 15.96 -15.64 25.34
N LYS A 94 16.25 -16.00 24.08
CA LYS A 94 17.50 -15.73 23.38
C LYS A 94 17.31 -14.87 22.14
N GLY A 95 16.30 -15.20 21.33
CA GLY A 95 16.02 -14.49 20.08
C GLY A 95 15.24 -13.20 20.31
N VAL A 96 15.43 -12.24 19.42
CA VAL A 96 14.56 -11.05 19.35
C VAL A 96 13.33 -11.33 18.48
N MET A 97 12.32 -10.48 18.60
CA MET A 97 11.10 -10.56 17.81
C MET A 97 10.93 -9.34 16.90
N PHE A 98 10.43 -9.58 15.69
CA PHE A 98 10.17 -8.55 14.68
C PHE A 98 8.69 -8.52 14.31
N ARG A 99 8.22 -7.35 13.85
CA ARG A 99 6.90 -7.25 13.24
C ARG A 99 6.85 -8.08 11.96
N GLU A 100 5.81 -8.90 11.83
CA GLU A 100 5.58 -9.67 10.60
C GLU A 100 5.13 -8.79 9.43
N TYR A 101 4.34 -7.77 9.74
CA TYR A 101 3.86 -6.80 8.76
C TYR A 101 4.25 -5.40 9.22
N THR A 102 5.14 -4.78 8.46
CA THR A 102 5.81 -3.53 8.85
C THR A 102 5.10 -2.30 8.26
N GLU A 103 5.44 -1.13 8.79
CA GLU A 103 5.00 0.16 8.24
C GLU A 103 5.38 0.30 6.76
N LYS A 104 6.56 -0.20 6.39
CA LYS A 104 7.05 -0.22 5.02
C LYS A 104 6.17 -1.09 4.12
N ASP A 105 5.70 -2.23 4.60
CA ASP A 105 4.89 -3.15 3.80
C ASP A 105 3.51 -2.57 3.48
N VAL A 106 2.88 -1.89 4.46
CA VAL A 106 1.64 -1.13 4.24
C VAL A 106 1.89 -0.02 3.21
N TYR A 107 2.93 0.77 3.42
CA TYR A 107 3.27 1.88 2.53
C TYR A 107 3.49 1.40 1.10
N LEU A 108 4.26 0.32 0.90
CA LEU A 108 4.50 -0.28 -0.41
C LEU A 108 3.22 -0.78 -1.07
N GLN A 109 2.32 -1.39 -0.29
CA GLN A 109 1.03 -1.87 -0.81
C GLN A 109 0.13 -0.73 -1.28
N ILE A 110 0.04 0.35 -0.51
CA ILE A 110 -0.75 1.53 -0.90
C ILE A 110 -0.09 2.27 -2.07
N ASN A 111 1.24 2.37 -2.07
CA ASN A 111 1.99 2.94 -3.19
C ASN A 111 1.85 2.10 -4.47
N PHE A 112 1.69 0.79 -4.36
CA PHE A 112 1.35 -0.06 -5.50
C PHE A 112 -0.04 0.30 -6.07
N PHE A 113 -1.05 0.55 -5.24
CA PHE A 113 -2.34 1.06 -5.72
C PHE A 113 -2.19 2.41 -6.41
N LEU A 114 -1.40 3.32 -5.85
CA LEU A 114 -1.13 4.62 -6.48
C LEU A 114 -0.50 4.44 -7.86
N PHE A 115 0.50 3.55 -7.95
CA PHE A 115 1.15 3.21 -9.21
C PHE A 115 0.14 2.68 -10.22
N LEU A 116 -0.72 1.74 -9.84
CA LEU A 116 -1.75 1.19 -10.74
C LEU A 116 -2.64 2.27 -11.36
N PHE A 117 -2.95 3.33 -10.62
CA PHE A 117 -3.83 4.39 -11.09
C PHE A 117 -3.10 5.58 -11.74
N ASP A 118 -1.76 5.62 -11.68
CA ASP A 118 -0.96 6.69 -12.24
C ASP A 118 -0.75 6.50 -13.76
N LEU A 119 -1.70 7.01 -14.55
CA LEU A 119 -1.63 6.95 -16.00
C LEU A 119 -0.39 7.64 -16.57
N ASN A 120 0.17 8.67 -15.92
CA ASN A 120 1.37 9.34 -16.44
C ASN A 120 2.61 8.44 -16.42
N LYS A 121 2.68 7.51 -15.45
CA LYS A 121 3.78 6.56 -15.32
C LYS A 121 3.56 5.30 -16.15
N ASN A 122 2.29 4.95 -16.39
CA ASN A 122 1.90 3.68 -17.00
C ASN A 122 1.26 3.80 -18.38
N ALA A 123 1.06 5.01 -18.91
CA ALA A 123 0.56 5.20 -20.26
C ALA A 123 1.57 4.65 -21.25
N SER A 124 1.24 3.48 -21.81
CA SER A 124 1.69 3.14 -23.16
C SER A 124 1.11 4.21 -24.11
N LYS A 125 1.70 4.39 -25.30
CA LYS A 125 1.32 5.41 -26.30
C LYS A 125 -0.13 5.26 -26.87
N SER A 126 -1.00 4.53 -26.17
CA SER A 126 -2.37 4.23 -26.53
C SER A 126 -3.29 5.39 -26.17
N LYS A 127 -4.24 5.71 -27.06
CA LYS A 127 -5.25 6.75 -26.84
C LYS A 127 -6.32 6.21 -25.88
N VAL A 128 -6.24 6.61 -24.62
CA VAL A 128 -7.25 6.29 -23.60
C VAL A 128 -8.41 7.27 -23.71
N ALA A 129 -9.66 6.79 -23.60
CA ALA A 129 -10.83 7.67 -23.64
C ALA A 129 -10.84 8.64 -22.45
N PRO A 130 -11.29 9.90 -22.62
CA PRO A 130 -11.26 10.91 -21.57
C PRO A 130 -12.05 10.51 -20.31
N GLN A 131 -13.13 9.74 -20.47
CA GLN A 131 -13.92 9.21 -19.35
C GLN A 131 -13.11 8.26 -18.46
N ILE A 132 -12.26 7.42 -19.07
CA ILE A 132 -11.39 6.48 -18.35
C ILE A 132 -10.29 7.26 -17.64
N VAL A 133 -9.70 8.27 -18.29
CA VAL A 133 -8.71 9.15 -17.65
C VAL A 133 -9.29 9.81 -16.39
N ALA A 134 -10.50 10.34 -16.46
CA ALA A 134 -11.18 10.92 -15.31
C ALA A 134 -11.43 9.88 -14.20
N ALA A 135 -11.86 8.67 -14.55
CA ALA A 135 -12.05 7.59 -13.56
C ALA A 135 -10.74 7.20 -12.86
N TYR A 136 -9.63 7.12 -13.59
CA TYR A 136 -8.30 6.88 -13.01
C TYR A 136 -7.83 8.02 -12.11
N GLN A 137 -8.11 9.28 -12.46
CA GLN A 137 -7.80 10.43 -11.61
C GLN A 137 -8.54 10.36 -10.28
N VAL A 138 -9.84 10.04 -10.30
CA VAL A 138 -10.64 9.86 -9.07
C VAL A 138 -10.07 8.75 -8.18
N LEU A 139 -9.68 7.61 -8.76
CA LEU A 139 -9.07 6.51 -8.01
C LEU A 139 -7.68 6.88 -7.47
N LYS A 140 -6.91 7.65 -8.24
CA LYS A 140 -5.58 8.15 -7.85
C LYS A 140 -5.69 9.10 -6.65
N GLU A 141 -6.53 10.13 -6.74
CA GLU A 141 -6.74 11.12 -5.68
C GLU A 141 -7.15 10.46 -4.36
N MET A 142 -8.03 9.45 -4.43
CA MET A 142 -8.44 8.65 -3.28
C MET A 142 -7.26 7.95 -2.59
N VAL A 143 -6.31 7.39 -3.35
CA VAL A 143 -5.12 6.74 -2.78
C VAL A 143 -4.12 7.77 -2.26
N GLU A 144 -3.97 8.90 -2.95
CA GLU A 144 -3.11 10.01 -2.51
C GLU A 144 -3.58 10.58 -1.17
N ASP A 145 -4.88 10.77 -0.97
CA ASP A 145 -5.45 11.20 0.31
C ASP A 145 -5.10 10.22 1.45
N VAL A 146 -5.22 8.92 1.20
CA VAL A 146 -4.81 7.89 2.17
C VAL A 146 -3.31 7.99 2.48
N LEU A 147 -2.45 8.17 1.47
CA LEU A 147 -1.00 8.28 1.65
C LEU A 147 -0.58 9.56 2.37
N ALA A 148 -1.31 10.66 2.19
CA ALA A 148 -1.05 11.93 2.89
C ALA A 148 -1.19 11.79 4.42
N HIS A 149 -2.02 10.87 4.88
CA HIS A 149 -2.18 10.55 6.30
C HIS A 149 -1.14 9.55 6.83
N SER A 150 -0.32 8.95 5.95
CA SER A 150 0.71 8.00 6.36
C SER A 150 1.99 8.72 6.80
N ALA A 151 2.50 8.39 8.00
CA ALA A 151 3.72 9.00 8.53
C ALA A 151 4.97 8.68 7.69
N TYR A 152 4.96 7.56 6.94
CA TYR A 152 6.09 7.10 6.15
C TYR A 152 6.31 7.93 4.86
N SER A 153 5.27 8.61 4.36
CA SER A 153 5.37 9.45 3.15
C SER A 153 5.99 10.82 3.42
N ILE A 154 6.07 11.25 4.69
CA ILE A 154 6.51 12.60 5.08
C ILE A 154 7.88 12.55 5.75
N ILE A 155 8.91 13.05 5.06
CA ILE A 155 10.23 13.25 5.65
C ILE A 155 10.35 14.70 6.12
N ASN A 156 10.37 14.90 7.44
CA ASN A 156 10.60 16.23 8.00
C ASN A 156 12.09 16.57 7.94
N LEU A 157 12.48 17.32 6.90
CA LEU A 157 13.87 17.74 6.67
C LEU A 157 14.41 18.60 7.82
N SER A 158 13.58 19.41 8.47
CA SER A 158 14.01 20.21 9.63
C SER A 158 14.41 19.34 10.82
N LYS A 159 13.71 18.22 11.06
CA LYS A 159 14.10 17.23 12.08
C LYS A 159 15.35 16.46 11.66
N LEU A 160 15.43 16.06 10.39
CA LEU A 160 16.56 15.29 9.85
C LEU A 160 17.87 16.09 9.92
N PHE A 161 17.84 17.36 9.50
CA PHE A 161 19.01 18.24 9.47
C PHE A 161 19.16 19.10 10.73
N ARG A 162 18.42 18.81 11.81
CA ARG A 162 18.51 19.55 13.07
C ARG A 162 19.94 19.62 13.62
N PHE A 163 20.73 18.58 13.38
CA PHE A 163 22.14 18.50 13.79
C PHE A 163 23.05 19.51 13.07
N PHE A 164 22.70 19.97 11.86
CA PHE A 164 23.48 21.00 11.15
C PHE A 164 23.17 22.43 11.64
N ALA A 165 22.06 22.62 12.37
CA ALA A 165 21.64 23.93 12.87
C ALA A 165 22.15 24.24 14.29
N LEU A 166 22.87 23.31 14.94
CA LEU A 166 23.45 23.49 16.26
C LEU A 166 24.92 23.94 16.15
N ASP A 167 25.13 25.19 15.72
CA ASP A 167 26.37 25.93 16.00
C ASP A 167 26.11 27.44 16.00
N LYS A 168 25.44 27.91 17.06
CA LYS A 168 25.54 29.30 17.55
C LYS A 168 25.54 29.32 19.08
N LYS A 169 26.47 28.59 19.70
CA LYS A 169 26.89 28.86 21.08
C LYS A 169 28.41 28.76 21.19
N GLY A 170 29.06 29.82 20.71
CA GLY A 170 30.50 30.05 20.80
C GLY A 170 30.82 31.51 20.53
N GLY A 171 30.11 32.43 21.19
CA GLY A 171 30.34 33.86 21.04
C GLY A 171 29.51 34.66 22.02
N GLY A 172 30.12 35.03 23.15
CA GLY A 172 29.54 36.03 24.06
C GLY A 172 29.74 35.78 25.55
N LYS A 173 30.99 35.77 26.00
CA LYS A 173 31.60 36.61 27.05
C LYS A 173 32.79 35.91 27.68
#